data_AF-A0A7V4U3P0-F1
#
_entry.id   AF-A0A7V4U3P0-F1
#
_cell.length_a   1.000
_cell.length_b   1.000
_cell.length_c   1.000
_cell.angle_alpha   90.00
_cell.angle_beta   90.00
_cell.angle_gamma   90.00
#
_symmetry.space_group_name_H-M   'P 1'
#
loop_
_entity.id
_entity.type
_entity.pdbx_description
1 polymer ?
#
loop_
_entity_poly.entity_id
_entity_poly.type
_entity_poly.pdbx_seq_one_letter_code
_entity_poly.pdbx_strand_id
1 'polypeptide(L)'
;MEEKTIKIILIVVILAAVIAAIIIPRSGLRKYLRMNETLFVTTNVLGTICGLAGLVLSIIMPATVIRLHLWELIILPFALIYMYWLMIADAQKKEQVLDEKQEFNMSGGAVVSWCVSIVFMGLVFSQYQNGNLSGGVWFLLFFFQTLTVFSAATLYFYKYK
;
A
#
# COMPACT_ATOMS: atom_id res chain seq x y z
N MET A 1 19.73 2.29 13.37
CA MET A 1 18.95 3.54 13.21
C MET A 1 18.11 3.69 14.45
N GLU A 2 18.17 4.83 15.14
CA GLU A 2 17.36 5.06 16.33
C GLU A 2 15.90 5.30 15.94
N GLU A 3 14.95 4.88 16.79
CA GLU A 3 13.51 5.11 16.60
C GLU A 3 13.19 6.59 16.32
N LYS A 4 13.91 7.50 17.00
CA LYS A 4 13.79 8.95 16.80
C LYS A 4 14.10 9.35 15.36
N THR A 5 15.15 8.79 14.77
CA THR A 5 15.54 9.10 13.38
C THR A 5 14.46 8.65 12.40
N ILE A 6 13.90 7.46 12.58
CA ILE A 6 12.81 6.93 11.74
C ILE A 6 11.60 7.86 11.78
N LYS A 7 11.18 8.26 12.99
CA LYS A 7 10.05 9.17 13.19
C LYS A 7 10.27 10.53 12.55
N ILE A 8 11.46 11.10 12.69
CA ILE A 8 11.80 12.39 12.06
C ILE A 8 11.73 12.28 10.54
N ILE A 9 12.29 11.22 9.95
CA ILE A 9 12.23 10.99 8.49
C ILE A 9 10.77 10.87 8.03
N LEU A 10 9.95 10.06 8.70
CA LEU A 10 8.54 9.89 8.37
C LEU A 10 7.79 11.22 8.43
N ILE A 11 7.95 11.99 9.51
CA ILE A 11 7.29 13.29 9.68
C ILE A 11 7.69 14.25 8.56
N VAL A 12 8.99 14.37 8.27
CA VAL A 12 9.48 15.28 7.22
C VAL A 12 8.93 14.88 5.86
N VAL A 13 8.96 13.58 5.52
CA VAL A 13 8.44 13.10 4.23
C VAL A 13 6.93 13.29 4.12
N ILE A 14 6.17 12.97 5.17
CA ILE A 14 4.71 13.15 5.20
C ILE A 14 4.35 14.63 5.09
N LEU A 15 5.01 15.51 5.85
CA LEU A 15 4.78 16.96 5.77
C LEU A 15 5.08 17.49 4.37
N ALA A 16 6.21 17.08 3.78
CA ALA A 16 6.55 17.46 2.41
C ALA A 16 5.49 16.96 1.41
N ALA A 17 5.02 15.71 1.55
CA ALA A 17 3.98 15.15 0.69
C ALA A 17 2.63 15.86 0.82
N VAL A 18 2.23 16.24 2.04
CA VAL A 18 1.00 17.01 2.29
C VAL A 18 1.11 18.42 1.72
N ILE A 19 2.23 19.11 1.92
CA ILE A 19 2.48 20.42 1.34
C ILE A 19 2.43 20.35 -0.19
N ALA A 20 3.08 19.34 -0.79
CA ALA A 20 3.02 19.08 -2.21
C ALA A 20 1.58 18.83 -2.69
N ALA A 21 0.80 18.05 -1.94
CA ALA A 21 -0.59 17.76 -2.25
C ALA A 21 -1.51 18.98 -2.23
N ILE A 22 -1.19 20.00 -1.43
CA ILE A 22 -1.95 21.25 -1.38
C ILE A 22 -1.51 22.23 -2.48
N ILE A 23 -0.20 22.32 -2.74
CA ILE A 23 0.37 23.33 -3.65
C ILE A 23 0.29 22.90 -5.11
N ILE A 24 0.66 21.65 -5.43
CA ILE A 24 0.84 21.20 -6.81
C ILE A 24 -0.47 21.29 -7.62
N PRO A 25 -1.63 20.79 -7.14
CA PRO A 25 -2.89 20.87 -7.90
C PRO A 25 -3.35 22.29 -8.19
N ARG A 26 -2.99 23.26 -7.34
CA ARG A 26 -3.33 24.69 -7.44
C ARG A 26 -2.34 25.51 -8.25
N SER A 27 -1.21 24.90 -8.65
CA SER A 27 -0.14 25.57 -9.37
C SER A 27 -0.20 25.28 -10.88
N GLY A 28 0.67 25.94 -11.66
CA GLY A 28 0.85 25.64 -13.08
C GLY A 28 1.36 24.22 -13.38
N LEU A 29 1.76 23.45 -12.36
CA LEU A 29 2.20 22.05 -12.49
C LEU A 29 1.04 21.08 -12.69
N ARG A 30 -0.20 21.51 -12.44
CA ARG A 30 -1.44 20.73 -12.65
C ARG A 30 -1.49 20.01 -14.00
N LYS A 31 -0.96 20.63 -15.07
CA LYS A 31 -0.96 20.06 -16.43
C LYS A 31 -0.18 18.75 -16.57
N TYR A 32 0.78 18.50 -15.67
CA TYR A 32 1.59 17.28 -15.65
C TYR A 32 0.96 16.16 -14.82
N LEU A 33 -0.07 16.45 -14.01
CA LEU A 33 -0.78 15.48 -13.20
C LEU A 33 -1.79 14.70 -14.06
N ARG A 34 -1.39 13.52 -14.52
CA ARG A 34 -2.24 12.62 -15.30
C ARG A 34 -2.08 11.18 -14.84
N MET A 35 -3.21 10.50 -14.68
CA MET A 35 -3.24 9.05 -14.57
C MET A 35 -2.86 8.46 -15.93
N ASN A 36 -1.92 7.53 -15.93
CA ASN A 36 -1.56 6.75 -17.10
C ASN A 36 -1.32 5.30 -16.68
N GLU A 37 -1.23 4.42 -17.67
CA GLU A 37 -1.00 2.99 -17.47
C GLU A 37 0.28 2.72 -16.68
N THR A 38 1.36 3.45 -16.97
CA THR A 38 2.65 3.31 -16.28
C THR A 38 2.49 3.57 -14.78
N LEU A 39 1.78 4.62 -14.39
CA LEU A 39 1.52 4.96 -12.99
C LEU A 39 0.66 3.90 -12.32
N PHE A 40 -0.37 3.42 -12.99
CA PHE A 40 -1.23 2.33 -12.50
C PHE A 40 -0.44 1.04 -12.24
N VAL A 41 0.39 0.63 -13.19
CA VAL A 41 1.28 -0.54 -13.05
C VAL A 41 2.30 -0.31 -11.94
N THR A 42 2.93 0.86 -11.90
CA THR A 42 3.93 1.20 -10.88
C THR A 42 3.33 1.17 -9.47
N THR A 43 2.11 1.70 -9.28
CA THR A 43 1.38 1.63 -8.00
C THR A 43 1.24 0.19 -7.51
N ASN A 44 0.81 -0.71 -8.39
CA ASN A 44 0.60 -2.09 -7.98
C ASN A 44 1.92 -2.85 -7.82
N VAL A 45 2.96 -2.56 -8.61
CA VAL A 45 4.29 -3.15 -8.40
C VAL A 45 4.85 -2.72 -7.04
N LEU A 46 4.75 -1.44 -6.70
CA LEU A 46 5.14 -0.94 -5.38
C LEU A 46 4.31 -1.58 -4.27
N GLY A 47 2.99 -1.70 -4.45
CA GLY A 47 2.11 -2.37 -3.50
C GLY A 47 2.53 -3.81 -3.24
N THR A 48 2.84 -4.58 -4.28
CA THR A 48 3.35 -5.95 -4.14
C THR A 48 4.70 -5.99 -3.41
N ILE A 49 5.65 -5.11 -3.73
CA ILE A 49 6.96 -5.06 -3.07
C ILE A 49 6.83 -4.68 -1.59
N CYS A 50 6.11 -3.60 -1.28
CA CYS A 50 5.85 -3.15 0.08
C CYS A 50 5.09 -4.21 0.88
N GLY A 51 4.08 -4.83 0.26
CA GLY A 51 3.32 -5.94 0.81
C GLY A 51 4.21 -7.12 1.18
N LEU A 52 4.98 -7.65 0.23
CA LEU A 52 5.84 -8.81 0.45
C LEU A 52 6.92 -8.52 1.50
N ALA A 53 7.59 -7.36 1.41
CA ALA A 53 8.61 -6.97 2.37
C ALA A 53 8.03 -6.86 3.79
N GLY A 54 6.87 -6.21 3.93
CA GLY A 54 6.17 -6.08 5.20
C GLY A 54 5.75 -7.44 5.77
N LEU A 55 5.17 -8.30 4.94
CA LEU A 55 4.73 -9.63 5.34
C LEU A 55 5.91 -10.49 5.84
N VAL A 56 7.00 -10.55 5.07
CA VAL A 56 8.21 -11.30 5.43
C VAL A 56 8.82 -10.78 6.74
N LEU A 57 8.96 -9.46 6.88
CA LEU A 57 9.54 -8.87 8.09
C LEU A 57 8.64 -9.05 9.31
N SER A 58 7.31 -8.99 9.15
CA SER A 58 6.35 -9.27 10.23
C SER A 58 6.38 -10.73 10.72
N ILE A 59 6.80 -11.68 9.87
CA ILE A 59 6.98 -13.08 10.27
C ILE A 59 8.35 -13.29 10.94
N ILE A 60 9.43 -12.77 10.33
CA ILE A 60 10.81 -13.06 10.77
C ILE A 60 11.17 -12.27 12.03
N MET A 61 10.77 -11.00 12.12
CA MET A 61 11.18 -10.09 13.20
C MET A 61 10.02 -9.25 13.74
N PRO A 62 8.95 -9.89 14.23
CA PRO A 62 7.71 -9.23 14.62
C PRO A 62 7.90 -8.13 15.66
N ALA A 63 8.65 -8.42 16.72
CA ALA A 63 8.91 -7.48 17.81
C ALA A 63 9.65 -6.23 17.34
N THR A 64 10.61 -6.39 16.41
CA THR A 64 11.39 -5.26 15.87
C THR A 64 10.54 -4.41 14.95
N VAL A 65 9.71 -5.01 14.09
CA VAL A 65 8.82 -4.27 13.18
C VAL A 65 7.82 -3.42 13.95
N ILE A 66 7.25 -3.97 15.04
CA ILE A 66 6.31 -3.24 15.89
C ILE A 66 7.03 -2.15 16.68
N ARG A 67 8.07 -2.51 17.44
CA ARG A 67 8.75 -1.57 18.37
C ARG A 67 9.39 -0.40 17.64
N LEU A 68 10.03 -0.66 16.50
CA LEU A 68 10.71 0.38 15.72
C LEU A 68 9.81 1.02 14.66
N HIS A 69 8.52 0.66 14.61
CA HIS A 69 7.57 1.15 13.62
C HIS A 69 8.05 0.98 12.17
N LEU A 70 8.79 -0.10 11.87
CA LEU A 70 9.35 -0.33 10.52
C LEU A 70 8.26 -0.50 9.47
N TRP A 71 7.08 -0.95 9.87
CA TRP A 71 5.93 -1.09 8.98
C TRP A 71 5.52 0.24 8.34
N GLU A 72 5.67 1.37 9.05
CA GLU A 72 5.38 2.71 8.53
C GLU A 72 6.36 3.10 7.41
N LEU A 73 7.64 2.78 7.58
CA LEU A 73 8.66 2.98 6.55
C LEU A 73 8.44 2.10 5.33
N ILE A 74 8.05 0.84 5.55
CA ILE A 74 7.81 -0.13 4.47
C ILE A 74 6.64 0.33 3.60
N ILE A 75 5.55 0.83 4.20
CA ILE A 75 4.38 1.27 3.46
C ILE A 75 4.52 2.67 2.86
N LEU A 76 5.47 3.47 3.34
CA LEU A 76 5.64 4.87 2.92
C LEU A 76 5.68 5.08 1.40
N PRO A 77 6.45 4.32 0.59
CA PRO A 77 6.47 4.52 -0.87
C PRO A 77 5.10 4.33 -1.51
N PHE A 78 4.33 3.35 -1.02
CA PHE A 78 2.98 3.08 -1.50
C PHE A 78 1.98 4.15 -1.02
N ALA A 79 2.12 4.65 0.22
CA ALA A 79 1.31 5.77 0.68
C ALA A 79 1.55 7.03 -0.17
N LEU A 80 2.81 7.31 -0.53
CA LEU A 80 3.16 8.45 -1.37
C LEU A 80 2.59 8.36 -2.79
N ILE A 81 2.53 7.17 -3.40
CA ILE A 81 1.93 7.03 -4.73
C ILE A 81 0.41 7.24 -4.70
N TYR A 82 -0.28 6.81 -3.63
CA TYR A 82 -1.71 7.11 -3.45
C TYR A 82 -1.96 8.60 -3.15
N MET A 83 -1.07 9.26 -2.40
CA MET A 83 -1.11 10.72 -2.28
C MET A 83 -0.97 11.41 -3.64
N TYR A 84 -0.14 10.85 -4.54
CA TYR A 84 -0.03 11.33 -5.90
C TYR A 84 -1.32 11.10 -6.72
N TRP A 85 -2.02 9.99 -6.50
CA TRP A 85 -3.34 9.76 -7.10
C TRP A 85 -4.37 10.79 -6.61
N LEU A 86 -4.38 11.11 -5.31
CA LEU A 86 -5.25 12.15 -4.76
C LEU A 86 -4.97 13.53 -5.37
N MET A 87 -3.70 13.86 -5.59
CA MET A 87 -3.32 15.08 -6.31
C MET A 87 -3.87 15.10 -7.73
N ILE A 88 -3.81 13.98 -8.45
CA ILE A 88 -4.40 13.86 -9.80
C ILE A 88 -5.92 14.04 -9.73
N ALA A 89 -6.60 13.42 -8.75
CA ALA A 89 -8.05 13.55 -8.57
C ALA A 89 -8.47 15.01 -8.37
N ASP A 90 -7.82 15.71 -7.43
CA ASP A 90 -8.08 17.12 -7.12
C ASP A 90 -7.75 18.01 -8.34
N ALA A 91 -6.61 17.75 -8.97
CA ALA A 91 -6.21 18.44 -10.19
C ALA A 91 -7.22 18.23 -11.31
N GLN A 92 -7.73 17.05 -11.56
CA GLN A 92 -8.61 16.83 -12.72
C GLN A 92 -10.05 17.23 -12.44
N LYS A 93 -10.45 17.40 -11.17
CA LYS A 93 -11.85 17.59 -10.76
C LYS A 93 -12.78 16.55 -11.37
N LYS A 94 -12.27 15.34 -11.61
CA LYS A 94 -13.01 14.22 -12.15
C LYS A 94 -13.37 13.28 -11.01
N GLU A 95 -14.60 12.79 -11.03
CA GLU A 95 -15.04 11.74 -10.12
C GLU A 95 -14.27 10.42 -10.38
N GLN A 96 -13.91 10.16 -11.64
CA GLN A 96 -13.16 8.98 -12.04
C GLN A 96 -11.77 9.36 -12.58
N VAL A 97 -10.74 8.97 -11.82
CA VAL A 97 -9.32 9.11 -12.20
C VAL A 97 -8.84 7.90 -13.01
N LEU A 98 -9.44 6.74 -12.74
CA LEU A 98 -9.17 5.48 -13.41
C LEU A 98 -10.08 5.32 -14.62
N ASP A 99 -9.62 4.54 -15.59
CA ASP A 99 -10.49 4.06 -16.67
C ASP A 99 -11.28 2.82 -16.21
N GLU A 100 -12.34 2.49 -16.94
CA GLU A 100 -13.24 1.35 -16.65
C GLU A 100 -12.47 0.01 -16.58
N LYS A 101 -11.44 -0.16 -17.39
CA LYS A 101 -10.61 -1.39 -17.39
C LYS A 101 -9.79 -1.49 -16.11
N GLN A 102 -9.18 -0.39 -15.67
CA GLN A 102 -8.42 -0.31 -14.42
C GLN A 102 -9.32 -0.56 -13.20
N GLU A 103 -10.51 0.04 -13.18
CA GLU A 103 -11.51 -0.20 -12.14
C GLU A 103 -11.92 -1.68 -12.09
N PHE A 104 -12.26 -2.28 -13.24
CA PHE A 104 -12.63 -3.68 -13.33
C PHE A 104 -11.50 -4.61 -12.83
N ASN A 105 -10.25 -4.32 -13.19
CA ASN A 105 -9.09 -5.09 -12.74
C ASN A 105 -8.86 -4.98 -11.23
N MET A 106 -9.02 -3.78 -10.66
CA MET A 106 -8.93 -3.56 -9.22
C MET A 106 -10.07 -4.28 -8.48
N SER A 107 -11.29 -4.27 -8.99
CA SER A 107 -12.40 -5.04 -8.42
C SER A 107 -12.10 -6.53 -8.42
N GLY A 108 -11.58 -7.08 -9.52
CA GLY A 108 -11.11 -8.45 -9.57
C GLY A 108 -10.03 -8.74 -8.52
N GLY A 109 -9.04 -7.84 -8.40
CA GLY A 109 -7.97 -7.93 -7.40
C GLY A 109 -8.49 -7.92 -5.97
N ALA A 110 -9.51 -7.10 -5.67
CA ALA A 110 -10.17 -7.03 -4.36
C ALA A 110 -10.88 -8.34 -4.02
N VAL A 111 -11.62 -8.92 -4.96
CA VAL A 111 -12.29 -10.22 -4.77
C VAL A 111 -11.28 -11.31 -4.45
N VAL A 112 -10.20 -11.42 -5.24
CA VAL A 112 -9.13 -12.40 -5.00
C VAL A 112 -8.48 -12.18 -3.64
N SER A 113 -8.12 -10.93 -3.32
CA SER A 113 -7.52 -10.59 -2.03
C SER A 113 -8.41 -11.02 -0.86
N TRP A 114 -9.70 -10.73 -0.93
CA TRP A 114 -10.64 -11.09 0.13
C TRP A 114 -10.74 -12.61 0.34
N CYS A 115 -10.87 -13.38 -0.74
CA CYS A 115 -10.89 -14.85 -0.67
C CYS A 115 -9.60 -15.41 -0.04
N VAL A 116 -8.44 -14.90 -0.45
CA VAL A 116 -7.15 -15.33 0.10
C VAL A 116 -7.00 -14.91 1.56
N SER A 117 -7.45 -13.71 1.93
CA SER A 117 -7.38 -13.21 3.30
C SER A 117 -8.18 -14.07 4.29
N ILE A 118 -9.33 -14.62 3.89
CA ILE A 118 -10.10 -15.54 4.76
C ILE A 118 -9.28 -16.78 5.11
N VAL A 119 -8.70 -17.43 4.09
CA VAL A 119 -7.89 -18.65 4.29
C VAL A 119 -6.62 -18.32 5.09
N PHE A 120 -5.93 -17.25 4.71
CA PHE A 120 -4.71 -16.81 5.38
C PHE A 120 -4.95 -16.49 6.85
N MET A 121 -6.02 -15.76 7.19
CA MET A 121 -6.33 -15.42 8.57
C MET A 121 -6.76 -16.64 9.40
N GLY A 122 -7.39 -17.64 8.79
CA GLY A 122 -7.63 -18.94 9.44
C GLY A 122 -6.33 -19.64 9.84
N LEU A 123 -5.32 -19.62 8.97
CA LEU A 123 -4.00 -20.17 9.27
C LEU A 123 -3.28 -19.37 10.37
N VAL A 124 -3.31 -18.04 10.28
CA VAL A 124 -2.75 -17.13 11.31
C VAL A 124 -3.40 -17.39 12.67
N PHE A 125 -4.72 -17.55 12.71
CA PHE A 125 -5.45 -17.86 13.94
C PHE A 125 -5.03 -19.20 14.54
N SER A 126 -4.88 -20.24 13.72
CA SER A 126 -4.37 -21.54 14.19
C SER A 126 -2.96 -21.42 14.80
N GLN A 127 -2.07 -20.65 14.17
CA GLN A 127 -0.72 -20.41 14.71
C GLN A 127 -0.76 -19.64 16.03
N TYR A 128 -1.66 -18.67 16.16
CA TYR A 128 -1.88 -17.96 17.41
C TYR A 128 -2.35 -18.88 18.55
N GLN A 129 -3.33 -19.76 18.28
CA GLN A 129 -3.83 -20.72 19.29
C GLN A 129 -2.76 -21.70 19.75
N ASN A 130 -1.83 -22.06 18.87
CA ASN A 130 -0.69 -22.92 19.21
C ASN A 130 0.45 -22.17 19.93
N GLY A 131 0.31 -20.86 20.18
CA GLY A 131 1.34 -20.03 20.84
C GLY A 131 2.54 -19.67 19.96
N ASN A 132 2.50 -20.00 18.66
CA ASN A 132 3.59 -19.73 17.71
C ASN A 132 3.63 -18.27 17.23
N LEU A 133 2.54 -17.53 17.44
CA LEU A 133 2.38 -16.18 16.94
C LEU A 133 1.80 -15.27 18.02
N SER A 134 2.31 -14.05 18.16
CA SER A 134 1.77 -13.06 19.09
C SER A 134 0.54 -12.36 18.50
N GLY A 135 -0.39 -11.91 19.36
CA GLY A 135 -1.56 -11.14 18.92
C GLY A 135 -1.19 -9.81 18.24
N GLY A 136 -0.07 -9.20 18.65
CA GLY A 136 0.33 -7.87 18.19
C GLY A 136 0.69 -7.78 16.69
N VAL A 137 0.97 -8.90 16.02
CA VAL A 137 1.36 -8.90 14.60
C VAL A 137 0.19 -9.10 13.65
N TRP A 138 -1.00 -9.40 14.17
CA TRP A 138 -2.17 -9.75 13.38
C TRP A 138 -2.53 -8.68 12.36
N PHE A 139 -2.56 -7.41 12.80
CA PHE A 139 -2.85 -6.29 11.92
C PHE A 139 -1.83 -6.21 10.77
N LEU A 140 -0.53 -6.34 11.07
CA LEU A 140 0.51 -6.25 10.06
C LEU A 140 0.45 -7.39 9.06
N LEU A 141 0.23 -8.63 9.54
CA LEU A 141 0.09 -9.79 8.66
C LEU A 141 -1.14 -9.66 7.75
N PHE A 142 -2.29 -9.28 8.29
CA PHE A 142 -3.50 -9.05 7.51
C PHE A 142 -3.31 -7.93 6.48
N PHE A 143 -2.78 -6.78 6.92
CA PHE A 143 -2.58 -5.61 6.09
C PHE A 143 -1.63 -5.89 4.92
N PHE A 144 -0.43 -6.43 5.21
CA PHE A 144 0.57 -6.69 4.19
C PHE A 144 0.21 -7.87 3.28
N GLN A 145 -0.49 -8.89 3.78
CA GLN A 145 -1.03 -9.95 2.94
C GLN A 145 -2.09 -9.40 1.97
N THR A 146 -3.06 -8.64 2.48
CA THR A 146 -4.11 -8.04 1.66
C THR A 146 -3.50 -7.15 0.58
N LEU A 147 -2.56 -6.26 0.96
CA LEU A 147 -1.85 -5.40 0.03
C LEU A 147 -1.12 -6.21 -1.06
N THR A 148 -0.38 -7.24 -0.66
CA THR A 148 0.36 -8.10 -1.59
C THR A 148 -0.56 -8.74 -2.62
N VAL A 149 -1.61 -9.41 -2.13
CA VAL A 149 -2.52 -10.18 -2.99
C VAL A 149 -3.35 -9.25 -3.86
N PHE A 150 -3.89 -8.17 -3.30
CA PHE A 150 -4.62 -7.17 -4.06
C PHE A 150 -3.79 -6.62 -5.22
N SER A 151 -2.57 -6.15 -4.94
CA SER A 151 -1.73 -5.55 -5.97
C SER A 151 -1.23 -6.57 -7.00
N ALA A 152 -0.85 -7.77 -6.56
CA ALA A 152 -0.38 -8.82 -7.47
C ALA A 152 -1.53 -9.33 -8.37
N ALA A 153 -2.72 -9.53 -7.82
CA ALA A 153 -3.90 -9.94 -8.58
C ALA A 153 -4.34 -8.84 -9.56
N THR A 154 -4.30 -7.57 -9.15
CA THR A 154 -4.60 -6.43 -10.03
C THR A 154 -3.64 -6.39 -11.22
N LEU A 155 -2.33 -6.59 -10.99
CA LEU A 155 -1.33 -6.69 -12.08
C LEU A 155 -1.59 -7.89 -12.99
N TYR A 156 -1.93 -9.04 -12.41
CA TYR A 156 -2.26 -10.23 -13.18
C TYR A 156 -3.44 -9.99 -14.11
N PHE A 157 -4.53 -9.41 -13.60
CA PHE A 157 -5.69 -9.07 -14.44
C PHE A 157 -5.36 -8.01 -15.48
N TYR A 158 -4.58 -6.99 -15.12
CA TYR A 158 -4.18 -5.95 -16.06
C TYR A 158 -3.34 -6.48 -17.24
N LYS A 159 -2.46 -7.47 -16.99
CA LYS A 159 -1.59 -8.04 -18.02
C LYS A 159 -2.31 -9.03 -18.95
N TYR A 160 -3.25 -9.79 -18.42
CA TYR A 160 -3.84 -10.95 -19.13
C TYR A 160 -5.32 -10.79 -19.51
N LYS A 161 -5.95 -9.65 -19.20
CA LYS A 161 -7.27 -9.23 -19.68
C LYS A 161 -7.19 -7.84 -20.32
#